data_AF-A0A1Q7IMJ9-F1
#
_entry.id   AF-A0A1Q7IMJ9-F1
#
_cell.length_a   1.000
_cell.length_b   1.000
_cell.length_c   1.000
_cell.angle_alpha   90.00
_cell.angle_beta   90.00
_cell.angle_gamma   90.00
#
_symmetry.space_group_name_H-M   'P 1'
#
loop_
_entity.id
_entity.type
_entity.pdbx_description
1 polymer ?
#
loop_
_entity_poly.entity_id
_entity_poly.type
_entity_poly.pdbx_seq_one_letter_code
_entity_poly.pdbx_strand_id
1 'polypeptide(L)' 'MSRYAVNSLLYRLKKDPEFRARFTRDPDSAVADADLTDAERSAFVARDMRRINELGGYLHLVMSIPGLAASQRATT' A
#
# COMPACT_ATOMS: atom_id res chain seq x y z
N MET A 1 -9.73 2.09 14.22
CA MET A 1 -8.57 1.79 13.36
C MET A 1 -7.91 3.08 12.96
N SER A 2 -6.57 3.15 13.08
CA SER A 2 -5.84 4.41 13.01
C SER A 2 -5.37 4.72 11.60
N ARG A 3 -5.75 5.88 11.07
CA ARG A 3 -5.17 6.46 9.83
C ARG A 3 -3.64 6.50 9.87
N TYR A 4 -3.05 6.47 11.06
CA TYR A 4 -1.61 6.47 11.26
C TYR A 4 -0.91 5.26 10.62
N ALA A 5 -1.45 4.04 10.76
CA ALA A 5 -0.80 2.83 10.25
C ALA A 5 -0.76 2.84 8.71
N VAL A 6 -1.89 3.14 8.07
CA VAL A 6 -2.02 3.28 6.62
C VAL A 6 -1.05 4.33 6.08
N ASN A 7 -1.02 5.52 6.67
CA ASN A 7 -0.19 6.61 6.18
C ASN A 7 1.31 6.40 6.47
N SER A 8 1.65 5.76 7.59
CA SER A 8 3.04 5.36 7.89
C SER A 8 3.55 4.34 6.89
N LEU A 9 2.72 3.36 6.51
CA LEU A 9 3.08 2.37 5.50
C LEU A 9 3.23 3.01 4.11
N LEU A 10 2.31 3.89 3.71
CA LEU A 10 2.43 4.66 2.47
C LEU A 10 3.72 5.49 2.43
N TYR A 11 4.06 6.14 3.56
CA TYR A 11 5.28 6.91 3.67
C TYR A 11 6.53 6.01 3.56
N ARG A 12 6.52 4.85 4.21
CA ARG A 12 7.61 3.86 4.10
C ARG A 12 7.76 3.38 2.66
N LEU A 13 6.69 2.98 1.98
CA LEU A 13 6.72 2.57 0.57
C LEU A 13 7.29 3.66 -0.34
N LYS A 14 7.02 4.94 -0.03
CA LYS A 14 7.61 6.06 -0.76
C LYS A 14 9.11 6.22 -0.50
N LYS A 15 9.53 6.17 0.77
CA LYS A 15 10.87 6.56 1.22
C LYS A 15 11.90 5.45 1.27
N ASP A 16 11.47 4.20 1.38
CA ASP A 16 12.32 3.02 1.54
C ASP A 16 12.26 2.16 0.26
N PRO A 17 13.25 2.28 -0.64
CA PRO A 17 13.26 1.51 -1.89
C PRO A 17 13.40 0.01 -1.67
N GLU A 18 14.09 -0.43 -0.61
CA GLU A 18 14.29 -1.85 -0.30
C GLU A 18 12.98 -2.47 0.17
N PHE A 19 12.30 -1.80 1.10
CA PHE A 19 10.96 -2.22 1.53
C PHE A 19 9.98 -2.21 0.36
N ARG A 20 10.02 -1.19 -0.50
CA ARG A 20 9.18 -1.15 -1.71
C ARG A 20 9.48 -2.31 -2.66
N ALA A 21 10.74 -2.68 -2.86
CA ALA A 21 11.11 -3.84 -3.67
C ALA A 21 10.58 -5.14 -3.05
N ARG A 22 10.71 -5.31 -1.72
CA ARG A 22 10.15 -6.45 -0.99
C ARG A 22 8.64 -6.52 -1.14
N PHE A 23 7.94 -5.41 -0.90
CA PHE A 23 6.48 -5.30 -1.08
C PHE A 23 6.04 -5.58 -2.52
N THR A 24 6.85 -5.18 -3.50
CA THR A 24 6.56 -5.44 -4.91
C THR A 24 6.64 -6.92 -5.26
N ARG A 25 7.57 -7.65 -4.62
CA ARG A 25 7.78 -9.09 -4.83
C ARG A 25 6.79 -9.95 -4.05
N ASP A 26 6.53 -9.58 -2.81
CA ASP A 26 5.67 -10.33 -1.89
C ASP A 26 4.96 -9.34 -0.94
N PRO A 27 3.81 -8.79 -1.36
CA PRO A 27 3.12 -7.78 -0.58
C PRO A 27 2.55 -8.34 0.72
N ASP A 28 2.12 -9.60 0.73
CA ASP A 28 1.48 -10.22 1.90
C ASP A 28 2.49 -10.34 3.06
N SER A 29 3.65 -10.93 2.80
CA SER A 29 4.75 -11.02 3.77
C SER A 29 5.37 -9.67 4.11
N ALA A 30 5.24 -8.66 3.26
CA ALA A 30 5.80 -7.32 3.52
C ALA A 30 4.96 -6.51 4.50
N VAL A 31 3.65 -6.78 4.59
CA VAL A 31 2.74 -6.07 5.50
C VAL A 31 2.26 -6.94 6.68
N ALA A 32 2.67 -8.21 6.77
CA ALA A 32 2.33 -9.15 7.85
C ALA A 32 2.32 -8.47 9.23
N ASP A 33 3.42 -7.82 9.60
CA ASP A 33 3.62 -7.19 10.90
C ASP A 33 3.05 -5.76 11.03
N ALA A 34 2.39 -5.24 9.99
CA ALA A 34 1.77 -3.92 10.05
C ALA A 34 0.46 -3.99 10.83
N ASP A 35 0.21 -2.97 11.65
CA ASP A 35 -1.04 -2.79 12.41
C ASP A 35 -2.19 -2.32 11.51
N LEU A 36 -2.55 -3.17 10.56
CA LEU A 36 -3.62 -2.98 9.58
C LEU A 36 -4.79 -3.90 9.89
N THR A 37 -6.00 -3.39 9.69
CA THR A 37 -7.18 -4.24 9.48
C THR A 37 -6.99 -5.18 8.30
N ASP A 38 -7.81 -6.23 8.26
CA ASP A 38 -7.92 -7.10 7.09
C ASP A 38 -8.28 -6.30 5.83
N ALA A 39 -9.20 -5.33 5.93
CA ALA A 39 -9.61 -4.50 4.78
C ALA A 39 -8.47 -3.63 4.24
N GLU A 40 -7.68 -3.01 5.11
CA GLU A 40 -6.50 -2.22 4.72
C GLU A 40 -5.41 -3.12 4.13
N ARG A 41 -5.12 -4.25 4.78
CA ARG A 41 -4.15 -5.25 4.31
C ARG A 41 -4.51 -5.75 2.92
N SER A 42 -5.75 -6.16 2.71
CA SER A 42 -6.25 -6.59 1.40
C SER A 42 -6.12 -5.49 0.35
N ALA A 43 -6.40 -4.22 0.71
CA ALA A 43 -6.24 -3.10 -0.23
C ALA A 43 -4.77 -2.89 -0.63
N PHE A 44 -3.82 -3.01 0.30
CA PHE A 44 -2.39 -2.96 -0.01
C PHE A 44 -1.94 -4.14 -0.88
N VAL A 45 -2.33 -5.36 -0.52
CA VAL A 45 -1.97 -6.57 -1.28
C VAL A 45 -2.52 -6.54 -2.71
N ALA A 46 -3.78 -6.12 -2.87
CA ALA A 46 -4.41 -5.92 -4.17
C ALA A 46 -3.88 -4.69 -4.94
N ARG A 47 -3.07 -3.84 -4.28
CA ARG A 47 -2.61 -2.54 -4.79
C ARG A 47 -3.77 -1.63 -5.22
N ASP A 48 -4.89 -1.73 -4.52
CA ASP A 48 -6.07 -0.92 -4.77
C ASP A 48 -5.87 0.47 -4.15
N MET A 49 -5.18 1.33 -4.90
CA MET A 49 -4.87 2.70 -4.51
C MET A 49 -6.12 3.54 -4.21
N ARG A 50 -7.23 3.27 -4.91
CA ARG A 50 -8.51 3.92 -4.63
C ARG A 50 -9.03 3.49 -3.27
N ARG A 51 -9.07 2.18 -3.00
CA ARG A 51 -9.53 1.65 -1.73
C ARG A 51 -8.66 2.10 -0.56
N ILE A 52 -7.34 2.15 -0.74
CA ILE A 52 -6.41 2.69 0.27
C ILE A 52 -6.74 4.16 0.61
N ASN A 53 -7.14 4.96 -0.39
CA ASN A 53 -7.57 6.34 -0.14
C ASN A 53 -8.91 6.41 0.61
N GLU A 54 -9.90 5.59 0.23
CA GLU A 54 -11.19 5.49 0.93
C GLU A 54 -11.02 5.08 2.41
N LEU A 55 -10.01 4.26 2.71
CA LEU A 55 -9.64 3.83 4.06
C LEU A 55 -8.81 4.87 4.83
N GLY A 56 -8.59 6.06 4.28
CA GLY A 56 -7.94 7.18 4.97
C GLY A 56 -6.46 7.37 4.64
N GLY A 57 -5.94 6.71 3.59
CA GLY A 57 -4.62 7.00 3.03
C GLY A 57 -4.60 8.36 2.32
N TYR A 58 -3.56 9.15 2.55
CA TYR A 58 -3.43 10.47 1.93
C TYR A 58 -3.20 10.36 0.42
N LEU A 59 -4.06 11.02 -0.34
CA LEU A 59 -4.05 11.00 -1.81
C LEU A 59 -2.67 11.35 -2.40
N HIS A 60 -1.98 12.34 -1.82
CA HIS A 60 -0.65 12.73 -2.29
C HIS A 60 0.42 11.63 -2.11
N LEU A 61 0.28 10.74 -1.12
CA LEU A 61 1.18 9.59 -0.97
C LEU A 61 0.81 8.49 -1.95
N VAL A 62 -0.48 8.14 -2.02
CA VAL A 62 -1.02 7.12 -2.94
C VAL A 62 -0.57 7.38 -4.38
N MET A 63 -0.59 8.64 -4.83
CA MET A 63 -0.23 9.04 -6.19
C MET A 63 1.28 9.19 -6.43
N SER A 64 2.12 9.15 -5.39
CA SER A 64 3.56 9.48 -5.51
C SER A 64 4.51 8.35 -5.16
N ILE A 65 4.03 7.11 -5.02
CA ILE A 65 4.91 5.95 -4.80
C ILE A 65 5.42 5.43 -6.16
N PRO A 66 6.75 5.47 -6.40
CA PRO A 66 7.32 5.01 -7.66
C PRO A 66 7.01 3.53 -7.94
N GLY A 67 6.54 3.22 -9.14
CA GLY A 67 6.34 1.83 -9.60
C GLY A 67 5.12 1.10 -9.01
N LEU A 68 4.35 1.72 -8.10
CA LEU A 68 3.13 1.11 -7.54
C LEU A 68 1.83 1.53 -8.24
N ALA A 69 1.81 2.69 -8.90
CA ALA A 69 0.62 3.20 -9.60
C ALA A 69 0.27 2.46 -10.91
N ALA A 70 1.07 1.49 -11.35
CA ALA A 70 1.04 0.97 -12.72
C ALA A 70 0.35 -0.40 -12.92
N SER A 71 -0.27 -1.00 -11.90
CA SER A 71 -0.84 -2.35 -12.02
C SER A 71 -2.36 -2.39 -11.92
N GLN A 72 -3.04 -1.66 -12.80
CA GLN A 72 -4.37 -2.04 -13.28
C GLN A 72 -4.19 -2.65 -14.68
N ARG A 73 -3.70 -3.89 -14.74
CA ARG A 73 -3.89 -4.72 -15.94
C ARG A 73 -4.86 -5.84 -15.59
N ALA A 74 -5.99 -5.76 -16.29
CA ALA A 74 -7.13 -6.64 -16.35
C ALA A 74 -6.83 -8.11 -16.03
N THR A 75 -7.64 -8.68 -15.14
CA THR A 75 -7.96 -10.10 -15.19
C THR A 75 -9.24 -10.20 -16.02
N THR A 76 -9.07 -10.63 -17.28
CA THR A 76 -10.12 -11.16 -18.15
C THR A 76 -10.54 -12.54 -17.67
#